data_AF-A0A7W1NL87-F1
#
_entry.id   AF-A0A7W1NL87-F1
#
_cell.length_a   1.000
_cell.length_b   1.000
_cell.length_c   1.000
_cell.angle_alpha   90.00
_cell.angle_beta   90.00
_cell.angle_gamma   90.00
#
_symmetry.space_group_name_H-M   'P 1'
#
loop_
_entity.id
_entity.type
_entity.pdbx_description
1 polymer ?
#
loop_
_entity_poly.entity_id
_entity_poly.type
_entity_poly.pdbx_seq_one_letter_code
_entity_poly.pdbx_strand_id
1 'polypeptide(L)'
;MPTPFTHLETAQRMLVDGRIPSDIRSALALEKPAFLLGNVAADARTNGDLTRESTHFYTYDKGITEHPWRVMVQQNPSLLHPTNPAHRVFVAGYVAHLTIDETWSLEMLGPHFVGREWASNAFRFLMLHMLLISMDERDYSALQPWQSATLASAEPDHWLPFMNDHILDDWRDFISEQISAEGHSQTLEVLGKRINKTPAELRAMLDSQEIQSDLWGNITPDLLATVETSMYQHACEQLCVYWNESQT
;
A
#
# COMPACT_ATOMS: atom_id res chain seq x y z
N MET A 1 7.65 -3.08 -2.52
CA MET A 1 6.44 -2.26 -2.53
C MET A 1 6.30 -1.59 -1.19
N PRO A 2 5.75 -0.37 -1.14
CA PRO A 2 5.34 0.26 0.10
C PRO A 2 4.50 -0.70 0.94
N THR A 3 4.62 -0.58 2.25
CA THR A 3 3.97 -1.49 3.20
C THR A 3 2.55 -1.01 3.50
N PRO A 4 1.74 -1.83 4.20
CA PRO A 4 0.41 -1.40 4.63
C PRO A 4 0.41 -0.08 5.42
N PHE A 5 1.47 0.26 6.15
CA PHE A 5 1.52 1.52 6.91
C PHE A 5 1.66 2.74 6.02
N THR A 6 2.43 2.67 4.92
CA THR A 6 2.46 3.75 3.92
C THR A 6 1.08 3.99 3.29
N HIS A 7 0.35 2.90 3.00
CA HIS A 7 -1.00 2.99 2.47
C HIS A 7 -2.00 3.58 3.48
N LEU A 8 -1.91 3.20 4.76
CA LEU A 8 -2.75 3.75 5.83
C LEU A 8 -2.44 5.21 6.16
N GLU A 9 -1.16 5.62 6.11
CA GLU A 9 -0.74 7.02 6.24
C GLU A 9 -1.31 7.87 5.10
N THR A 10 -1.20 7.35 3.87
CA THR A 10 -1.76 7.99 2.68
C THR A 10 -3.28 8.12 2.77
N ALA A 11 -3.98 7.05 3.15
CA ALA A 11 -5.43 7.07 3.35
C ALA A 11 -5.86 8.12 4.39
N GLN A 12 -5.15 8.21 5.51
CA GLN A 12 -5.38 9.22 6.53
C GLN A 12 -5.28 10.65 5.99
N ARG A 13 -4.30 10.94 5.14
CA ARG A 13 -4.15 12.24 4.50
C ARG A 13 -5.28 12.53 3.51
N MET A 14 -5.68 11.53 2.72
CA MET A 14 -6.77 11.65 1.75
C MET A 14 -8.11 12.06 2.40
N LEU A 15 -8.37 11.61 3.63
CA LEU A 15 -9.60 11.96 4.36
C LEU A 15 -9.76 13.48 4.59
N VAL A 16 -8.67 14.25 4.56
CA VAL A 16 -8.67 15.70 4.84
C VAL A 16 -8.12 16.56 3.70
N ASP A 17 -7.72 15.96 2.58
CA ASP A 17 -7.03 16.66 1.50
C ASP A 17 -7.97 17.48 0.60
N GLY A 18 -7.71 18.78 0.50
CA GLY A 18 -8.46 19.72 -0.34
C GLY A 18 -8.62 19.32 -1.81
N ARG A 19 -7.70 18.51 -2.36
CA ARG A 19 -7.71 18.05 -3.76
C ARG A 19 -8.81 17.04 -4.06
N ILE A 20 -9.22 16.25 -3.08
CA ILE A 20 -10.35 15.32 -3.24
C ILE A 20 -11.64 16.12 -3.03
N PRO A 21 -12.62 16.10 -3.95
CA PRO A 21 -13.90 16.80 -3.77
C PRO A 21 -14.56 16.53 -2.42
N SER A 22 -15.23 17.56 -1.85
CA SER A 22 -15.73 17.50 -0.48
C SER A 22 -16.77 16.41 -0.25
N ASP A 23 -17.62 16.16 -1.25
CA ASP A 23 -18.62 15.09 -1.25
C ASP A 23 -17.97 13.70 -1.22
N ILE A 24 -16.91 13.50 -2.02
CA ILE A 24 -16.11 12.27 -1.99
C ILE A 24 -15.49 12.10 -0.61
N ARG A 25 -14.80 13.12 -0.08
CA ARG A 25 -14.21 13.05 1.27
C ARG A 25 -15.24 12.75 2.36
N SER A 26 -16.43 13.34 2.28
CA SER A 26 -17.51 13.05 3.22
C SER A 26 -17.95 11.60 3.15
N ALA A 27 -18.04 11.01 1.96
CA ALA A 27 -18.36 9.60 1.80
C ALA A 27 -17.24 8.68 2.33
N LEU A 28 -15.97 8.98 2.00
CA LEU A 28 -14.81 8.25 2.55
C LEU A 28 -14.78 8.30 4.08
N ALA A 29 -15.12 9.45 4.68
CA ALA A 29 -15.13 9.63 6.12
C ALA A 29 -16.32 8.93 6.81
N LEU A 30 -17.46 8.81 6.13
CA LEU A 30 -18.64 8.10 6.63
C LEU A 30 -18.40 6.58 6.66
N GLU A 31 -17.79 6.05 5.60
CA GLU A 31 -17.46 4.62 5.45
C GLU A 31 -15.98 4.34 5.70
N LYS A 32 -15.40 5.07 6.67
CA LYS A 32 -13.96 5.05 6.95
C LYS A 32 -13.38 3.66 7.19
N PRO A 33 -14.03 2.73 7.91
CA PRO A 33 -13.53 1.36 8.06
C PRO A 33 -13.29 0.67 6.71
N ALA A 34 -14.26 0.76 5.81
CA ALA A 34 -14.18 0.19 4.47
C ALA A 34 -13.06 0.83 3.64
N PHE A 35 -12.89 2.16 3.75
CA PHE A 35 -11.82 2.89 3.08
C PHE A 35 -10.42 2.42 3.49
N LEU A 36 -10.18 2.31 4.81
CA LEU A 36 -8.89 1.85 5.34
C LEU A 36 -8.59 0.42 4.88
N LEU A 37 -9.57 -0.48 4.98
CA LEU A 37 -9.39 -1.86 4.56
C LEU A 37 -9.08 -1.95 3.06
N GLY A 38 -9.79 -1.18 2.22
CA GLY A 38 -9.51 -1.10 0.79
C GLY A 38 -8.07 -0.70 0.48
N ASN A 39 -7.50 0.25 1.23
CA ASN A 39 -6.12 0.71 1.05
C ASN A 39 -5.06 -0.35 1.40
N VAL A 40 -5.41 -1.43 2.11
CA VAL A 40 -4.45 -2.49 2.46
C VAL A 40 -4.83 -3.85 1.88
N ALA A 41 -6.03 -4.01 1.31
CA ALA A 41 -6.60 -5.31 0.95
C ALA A 41 -5.79 -6.06 -0.13
N ALA A 42 -5.12 -5.39 -1.05
CA ALA A 42 -4.37 -6.09 -2.10
C ALA A 42 -3.18 -6.90 -1.54
N ASP A 43 -2.65 -6.51 -0.38
CA ASP A 43 -1.56 -7.19 0.31
C ASP A 43 -2.02 -8.40 1.14
N ALA A 44 -3.32 -8.61 1.33
CA ALA A 44 -3.89 -9.78 2.01
C ALA A 44 -3.49 -11.13 1.39
N ARG A 45 -2.92 -11.10 0.17
CA ARG A 45 -2.33 -12.27 -0.51
C ARG A 45 -1.30 -13.03 0.34
N THR A 46 -0.70 -12.42 1.37
CA THR A 46 0.24 -13.12 2.25
C THR A 46 -0.42 -14.20 3.12
N ASN A 47 -1.75 -14.14 3.27
CA ASN A 47 -2.53 -15.04 4.13
C ASN A 47 -3.26 -16.13 3.33
N GLY A 48 -3.04 -16.26 2.01
CA GLY A 48 -3.66 -17.30 1.17
C GLY A 48 -2.81 -17.72 -0.04
N ASP A 49 -3.33 -18.64 -0.85
CA ASP A 49 -2.68 -19.12 -2.09
C ASP A 49 -2.83 -18.12 -3.27
N LEU A 50 -2.87 -16.82 -2.97
CA LEU A 50 -3.08 -15.76 -3.95
C LEU A 50 -1.75 -15.24 -4.49
N THR A 51 -1.68 -15.07 -5.80
CA THR A 51 -0.50 -14.49 -6.45
C THR A 51 -0.57 -12.97 -6.45
N ARG A 52 0.56 -12.29 -6.72
CA ARG A 52 0.56 -10.84 -6.96
C ARG A 52 -0.33 -10.49 -8.16
N GLU A 53 -0.34 -11.30 -9.22
CA GLU A 53 -1.21 -11.05 -10.39
C GLU A 53 -2.69 -11.07 -10.00
N SER A 54 -3.07 -11.93 -9.05
CA SER A 54 -4.45 -12.09 -8.59
C SER A 54 -5.01 -10.88 -7.82
N THR A 55 -4.15 -10.11 -7.14
CA THR A 55 -4.59 -8.97 -6.30
C THR A 55 -4.05 -7.63 -6.75
N HIS A 56 -2.91 -7.61 -7.43
CA HIS A 56 -2.30 -6.39 -7.96
C HIS A 56 -2.46 -6.26 -9.47
N PHE A 57 -3.00 -7.26 -10.18
CA PHE A 57 -3.33 -7.18 -11.60
C PHE A 57 -2.15 -6.90 -12.55
N TYR A 58 -0.92 -7.14 -12.10
CA TYR A 58 0.28 -7.19 -12.93
C TYR A 58 1.35 -8.09 -12.33
N THR A 59 2.36 -8.41 -13.15
CA THR A 59 3.57 -9.12 -12.75
C THR A 59 4.82 -8.34 -13.16
N TYR A 60 5.91 -8.49 -12.43
CA TYR A 60 7.14 -7.74 -12.71
C TYR A 60 7.80 -8.13 -14.05
N ASP A 61 7.60 -9.37 -14.50
CA ASP A 61 8.14 -9.88 -15.77
C ASP A 61 7.42 -9.33 -17.00
N LYS A 62 6.12 -9.03 -16.88
CA LYS A 62 5.30 -8.44 -17.96
C LYS A 62 5.33 -6.90 -17.96
N GLY A 63 5.66 -6.29 -16.82
CA GLY A 63 5.60 -4.85 -16.63
C GLY A 63 4.17 -4.33 -16.49
N ILE A 64 4.03 -3.01 -16.35
CA ILE A 64 2.74 -2.31 -16.26
C ILE A 64 2.53 -1.54 -17.57
N THR A 65 1.53 -1.94 -18.36
CA THR A 65 1.16 -1.28 -19.63
C THR A 65 -0.17 -0.53 -19.56
N GLU A 66 -0.96 -0.83 -18.54
CA GLU A 66 -2.24 -0.22 -18.23
C GLU A 66 -2.36 -0.12 -16.70
N HIS A 67 -3.07 0.91 -16.21
CA HIS A 67 -3.30 1.08 -14.78
C HIS A 67 -3.86 -0.21 -14.16
N PRO A 68 -3.23 -0.78 -13.11
CA PRO A 68 -3.67 -2.06 -12.57
C PRO A 68 -5.13 -2.07 -12.09
N TRP A 69 -5.64 -0.93 -11.61
CA TRP A 69 -7.04 -0.83 -11.23
C TRP A 69 -8.00 -0.88 -12.42
N ARG A 70 -7.56 -0.47 -13.63
CA ARG A 70 -8.34 -0.62 -14.86
C ARG A 70 -8.43 -2.09 -15.25
N VAL A 71 -7.31 -2.82 -15.17
CA VAL A 71 -7.27 -4.27 -15.39
C VAL A 71 -8.18 -4.98 -14.39
N MET A 72 -8.15 -4.57 -13.11
CA MET A 72 -9.03 -5.09 -12.06
C MET A 72 -10.51 -5.00 -12.44
N VAL A 73 -11.00 -3.81 -12.82
CA VAL A 73 -12.42 -3.62 -13.14
C VAL A 73 -12.80 -4.22 -14.50
N GLN A 74 -11.87 -4.35 -15.45
CA GLN A 74 -12.13 -5.06 -16.71
C GLN A 74 -12.31 -6.57 -16.48
N GLN A 75 -11.49 -7.16 -15.62
CA GLN A 75 -11.61 -8.57 -15.23
C GLN A 75 -12.81 -8.81 -14.31
N ASN A 76 -13.21 -7.79 -13.54
CA ASN A 76 -14.27 -7.86 -12.54
C ASN A 76 -15.25 -6.68 -12.66
N PRO A 77 -16.10 -6.62 -13.71
CA PRO A 77 -16.93 -5.45 -14.01
C PRO A 77 -17.92 -5.06 -12.91
N SER A 78 -18.29 -5.99 -12.01
CA SER A 78 -19.14 -5.71 -10.85
C SER A 78 -18.54 -4.66 -9.91
N LEU A 79 -17.22 -4.46 -9.92
CA LEU A 79 -16.55 -3.46 -9.08
C LEU A 79 -16.81 -2.01 -9.51
N LEU A 80 -17.33 -1.77 -10.72
CA LEU A 80 -17.86 -0.46 -11.13
C LEU A 80 -19.32 -0.23 -10.69
N HIS A 81 -19.96 -1.26 -10.14
CA HIS A 81 -21.34 -1.26 -9.67
C HIS A 81 -21.42 -1.66 -8.19
N PRO A 82 -20.84 -0.85 -7.29
CA PRO A 82 -20.83 -1.14 -5.86
C PRO A 82 -22.25 -1.30 -5.31
N THR A 83 -22.42 -2.33 -4.47
CA THR A 83 -23.72 -2.76 -3.94
C THR A 83 -24.25 -1.88 -2.81
N ASN A 84 -23.36 -1.14 -2.14
CA ASN A 84 -23.69 -0.20 -1.06
C ASN A 84 -22.56 0.85 -0.92
N PRO A 85 -22.74 1.91 -0.11
CA PRO A 85 -21.73 2.95 0.08
C PRO A 85 -20.39 2.41 0.60
N ALA A 86 -20.39 1.49 1.57
CA ALA A 86 -19.17 0.89 2.12
C ALA A 86 -18.36 0.17 1.03
N HIS A 87 -19.02 -0.63 0.20
CA HIS A 87 -18.39 -1.32 -0.92
C HIS A 87 -17.77 -0.34 -1.93
N ARG A 88 -18.46 0.77 -2.27
CA ARG A 88 -17.88 1.79 -3.16
C ARG A 88 -16.60 2.40 -2.58
N VAL A 89 -16.64 2.74 -1.31
CA VAL A 89 -15.53 3.37 -0.59
C VAL A 89 -14.36 2.39 -0.41
N PHE A 90 -14.65 1.12 -0.16
CA PHE A 90 -13.65 0.04 -0.14
C PHE A 90 -12.92 -0.07 -1.48
N VAL A 91 -13.64 -0.15 -2.60
CA VAL A 91 -13.00 -0.24 -3.94
C VAL A 91 -12.23 1.04 -4.27
N ALA A 92 -12.72 2.21 -3.85
CA ALA A 92 -11.97 3.47 -3.98
C ALA A 92 -10.63 3.43 -3.22
N GLY A 93 -10.60 2.85 -2.02
CA GLY A 93 -9.36 2.58 -1.28
C GLY A 93 -8.44 1.58 -2.01
N TYR A 94 -9.01 0.54 -2.61
CA TYR A 94 -8.26 -0.45 -3.40
C TYR A 94 -7.63 0.19 -4.64
N VAL A 95 -8.33 1.10 -5.32
CA VAL A 95 -7.80 1.88 -6.44
C VAL A 95 -6.62 2.73 -5.99
N ALA A 96 -6.72 3.41 -4.85
CA ALA A 96 -5.61 4.18 -4.29
C ALA A 96 -4.40 3.28 -4.01
N HIS A 97 -4.59 2.14 -3.36
CA HIS A 97 -3.53 1.14 -3.13
C HIS A 97 -2.82 0.75 -4.43
N LEU A 98 -3.57 0.30 -5.43
CA LEU A 98 -3.01 -0.15 -6.71
C LEU A 98 -2.24 0.96 -7.42
N THR A 99 -2.71 2.20 -7.32
CA THR A 99 -2.08 3.36 -7.94
C THR A 99 -0.77 3.74 -7.25
N ILE A 100 -0.72 3.65 -5.92
CA ILE A 100 0.52 3.83 -5.13
C ILE A 100 1.55 2.78 -5.55
N ASP A 101 1.14 1.52 -5.64
CA ASP A 101 2.01 0.39 -6.02
C ASP A 101 2.45 0.45 -7.49
N GLU A 102 1.59 0.92 -8.39
CA GLU A 102 1.93 1.21 -9.77
C GLU A 102 3.02 2.28 -9.85
N THR A 103 2.77 3.43 -9.22
CA THR A 103 3.66 4.59 -9.29
C THR A 103 5.02 4.26 -8.68
N TRP A 104 5.05 3.58 -7.52
CA TRP A 104 6.29 3.09 -6.93
C TRP A 104 7.06 2.15 -7.86
N SER A 105 6.35 1.26 -8.56
CA SER A 105 6.99 0.31 -9.48
C SER A 105 7.63 1.02 -10.67
N LEU A 106 6.93 1.99 -11.25
CA LEU A 106 7.34 2.72 -12.44
C LEU A 106 8.39 3.80 -12.16
N GLU A 107 8.33 4.45 -11.00
CA GLU A 107 9.17 5.62 -10.68
C GLU A 107 10.30 5.33 -9.69
N MET A 108 10.13 4.37 -8.77
CA MET A 108 11.18 4.01 -7.79
C MET A 108 11.86 2.69 -8.12
N LEU A 109 11.10 1.59 -8.04
CA LEU A 109 11.65 0.23 -8.11
C LEU A 109 12.33 -0.04 -9.45
N GLY A 110 11.62 0.19 -10.56
CA GLY A 110 12.09 -0.06 -11.91
C GLY A 110 13.34 0.78 -12.23
N PRO A 111 13.27 2.12 -12.18
CA PRO A 111 14.40 2.96 -12.57
C PRO A 111 15.62 2.82 -11.66
N HIS A 112 15.42 2.72 -10.34
CA HIS A 112 16.53 2.88 -9.40
C HIS A 112 17.06 1.58 -8.80
N PHE A 113 16.25 0.54 -8.67
CA PHE A 113 16.70 -0.74 -8.09
C PHE A 113 16.87 -1.84 -9.13
N VAL A 114 16.19 -1.76 -10.27
CA VAL A 114 16.31 -2.71 -11.38
C VAL A 114 17.20 -2.15 -12.49
N GLY A 115 16.84 -1.00 -13.07
CA GLY A 115 17.47 -0.46 -14.29
C GLY A 115 18.78 0.28 -14.08
N ARG A 116 18.97 0.97 -12.94
CA ARG A 116 20.24 1.66 -12.63
C ARG A 116 21.25 0.72 -12.00
N GLU A 117 22.43 0.63 -12.61
CA GLU A 117 23.55 -0.19 -12.15
C GLU A 117 24.51 0.60 -11.25
N TRP A 118 24.25 0.61 -9.93
CA TRP A 118 25.12 1.30 -8.96
C TRP A 118 25.72 0.38 -7.87
N ALA A 119 25.31 -0.89 -7.84
CA ALA A 119 25.86 -1.94 -6.99
C ALA A 119 25.44 -3.31 -7.52
N SER A 120 25.85 -4.41 -6.87
CA SER A 120 25.36 -5.74 -7.23
C SER A 120 23.83 -5.87 -7.03
N ASN A 121 23.17 -6.75 -7.77
CA ASN A 121 21.72 -7.00 -7.63
C ASN A 121 21.33 -7.33 -6.17
N ALA A 122 22.13 -8.15 -5.49
CA ALA A 122 21.88 -8.51 -4.10
C ALA A 122 21.95 -7.29 -3.17
N PHE A 123 22.92 -6.38 -3.41
CA PHE A 123 23.05 -5.19 -2.60
C PHE A 123 21.94 -4.17 -2.86
N ARG A 124 21.56 -3.95 -4.13
CA ARG A 124 20.39 -3.11 -4.46
C ARG A 124 19.12 -3.67 -3.84
N PHE A 125 18.94 -4.98 -3.85
CA PHE A 125 17.80 -5.65 -3.22
C PHE A 125 17.80 -5.46 -1.70
N LEU A 126 18.95 -5.53 -1.03
CA LEU A 126 19.09 -5.20 0.38
C LEU A 126 18.72 -3.74 0.65
N MET A 127 19.27 -2.80 -0.12
CA MET A 127 18.98 -1.37 0.04
C MET A 127 17.51 -1.02 -0.19
N LEU A 128 16.83 -1.71 -1.12
CA LEU A 128 15.38 -1.57 -1.29
C LEU A 128 14.65 -1.93 0.01
N HIS A 129 15.06 -3.01 0.69
CA HIS A 129 14.44 -3.40 1.96
C HIS A 129 14.79 -2.43 3.09
N MET A 130 16.00 -1.88 3.11
CA MET A 130 16.37 -0.82 4.07
C MET A 130 15.49 0.42 3.88
N LEU A 131 15.29 0.85 2.63
CA LEU A 131 14.40 1.96 2.29
C LEU A 131 12.96 1.71 2.76
N LEU A 132 12.43 0.53 2.44
CA LEU A 132 11.06 0.16 2.81
C LEU A 132 10.87 0.12 4.34
N ILE A 133 11.86 -0.38 5.10
CA ILE A 133 11.78 -0.35 6.57
C ILE A 133 11.82 1.08 7.09
N SER A 134 12.71 1.94 6.55
CA SER A 134 12.78 3.34 6.98
C SER A 134 11.48 4.11 6.69
N MET A 135 10.84 3.84 5.54
CA MET A 135 9.51 4.39 5.23
C MET A 135 8.45 3.85 6.20
N ASP A 136 8.45 2.54 6.43
CA ASP A 136 7.50 1.87 7.31
C ASP A 136 7.54 2.43 8.74
N GLU A 137 8.73 2.62 9.32
CA GLU A 137 8.88 3.20 10.67
C GLU A 137 8.39 4.65 10.74
N ARG A 138 8.68 5.45 9.70
CA ARG A 138 8.20 6.84 9.58
C ARG A 138 6.68 6.87 9.51
N ASP A 139 6.09 6.05 8.64
CA ASP A 139 4.66 6.07 8.36
C ASP A 139 3.86 5.47 9.53
N TYR A 140 4.35 4.39 10.13
CA TYR A 140 3.80 3.81 11.37
C TYR A 140 3.74 4.85 12.49
N SER A 141 4.81 5.63 12.68
CA SER A 141 4.87 6.68 13.71
C SER A 141 3.90 7.85 13.43
N ALA A 142 3.44 8.01 12.18
CA ALA A 142 2.50 9.07 11.78
C ALA A 142 1.02 8.63 11.83
N LEU A 143 0.76 7.33 12.01
CA LEU A 143 -0.61 6.81 12.10
C LEU A 143 -1.33 7.37 13.32
N GLN A 144 -2.55 7.86 13.12
CA GLN A 144 -3.38 8.34 14.21
C GLN A 144 -3.96 7.20 15.04
N PRO A 145 -4.13 7.35 16.37
CA PRO A 145 -4.60 6.27 17.25
C PRO A 145 -5.97 5.67 16.89
N TRP A 146 -6.82 6.42 16.17
CA TRP A 146 -8.13 5.94 15.74
C TRP A 146 -8.05 4.85 14.65
N GLN A 147 -6.91 4.72 13.94
CA GLN A 147 -6.76 3.82 12.80
C GLN A 147 -7.01 2.35 13.17
N SER A 148 -6.42 1.86 14.27
CA SER A 148 -6.57 0.47 14.71
C SER A 148 -8.05 0.09 14.91
N ALA A 149 -8.77 0.81 15.77
CA ALA A 149 -10.16 0.52 16.08
C ALA A 149 -11.09 0.72 14.86
N THR A 150 -10.79 1.72 14.02
CA THR A 150 -11.57 1.97 12.79
C THR A 150 -11.37 0.86 11.77
N LEU A 151 -10.13 0.41 11.55
CA LEU A 151 -9.86 -0.68 10.62
C LEU A 151 -10.50 -1.99 11.11
N ALA A 152 -10.37 -2.30 12.40
CA ALA A 152 -10.97 -3.49 13.02
C ALA A 152 -12.51 -3.54 12.92
N SER A 153 -13.18 -2.40 12.75
CA SER A 153 -14.63 -2.34 12.57
C SER A 153 -15.07 -2.42 11.11
N ALA A 154 -14.18 -2.69 10.16
CA ALA A 154 -14.57 -2.93 8.78
C ALA A 154 -15.26 -4.29 8.68
N GLU A 155 -16.41 -4.36 8.02
CA GLU A 155 -17.20 -5.60 7.86
C GLU A 155 -17.28 -5.95 6.36
N PRO A 156 -16.31 -6.71 5.82
CA PRO A 156 -16.40 -7.20 4.46
C PRO A 156 -17.69 -7.98 4.22
N ASP A 157 -18.37 -7.72 3.11
CA ASP A 157 -19.56 -8.46 2.68
C ASP A 157 -19.52 -8.66 1.17
N HIS A 158 -18.82 -9.71 0.74
CA HIS A 158 -18.61 -10.08 -0.65
C HIS A 158 -18.07 -8.93 -1.51
N TRP A 159 -17.18 -8.11 -0.93
CA TRP A 159 -16.66 -6.89 -1.57
C TRP A 159 -15.70 -7.17 -2.73
N LEU A 160 -15.13 -8.39 -2.80
CA LEU A 160 -14.24 -8.78 -3.89
C LEU A 160 -14.69 -10.10 -4.54
N PRO A 161 -14.81 -10.17 -5.87
CA PRO A 161 -15.16 -11.42 -6.56
C PRO A 161 -13.98 -12.40 -6.68
N PHE A 162 -12.76 -11.96 -6.36
CA PHE A 162 -11.52 -12.73 -6.49
C PHE A 162 -10.85 -13.03 -5.14
N MET A 163 -11.43 -12.58 -4.03
CA MET A 163 -10.90 -12.79 -2.69
C MET A 163 -12.06 -12.96 -1.71
N ASN A 164 -12.04 -14.05 -0.94
CA ASN A 164 -13.08 -14.33 0.04
C ASN A 164 -12.97 -13.40 1.25
N ASP A 165 -14.09 -13.08 1.89
CA ASP A 165 -14.15 -12.19 3.05
C ASP A 165 -13.29 -12.67 4.22
N HIS A 166 -13.18 -13.97 4.48
CA HIS A 166 -12.32 -14.46 5.57
C HIS A 166 -10.84 -14.09 5.39
N ILE A 167 -10.35 -13.97 4.14
CA ILE A 167 -8.98 -13.51 3.86
C ILE A 167 -8.86 -12.02 4.20
N LEU A 168 -9.90 -11.23 3.92
CA LEU A 168 -9.97 -9.81 4.26
C LEU A 168 -10.08 -9.62 5.78
N ASP A 169 -10.86 -10.45 6.48
CA ASP A 169 -10.99 -10.44 7.94
C ASP A 169 -9.65 -10.75 8.62
N ASP A 170 -9.00 -11.87 8.24
CA ASP A 170 -7.71 -12.26 8.78
C ASP A 170 -6.65 -11.16 8.56
N TRP A 171 -6.68 -10.52 7.39
CA TRP A 171 -5.77 -9.43 7.07
C TRP A 171 -6.09 -8.13 7.84
N ARG A 172 -7.36 -7.75 7.93
CA ARG A 172 -7.85 -6.62 8.74
C ARG A 172 -7.38 -6.77 10.17
N ASP A 173 -7.60 -7.94 10.76
CA ASP A 173 -7.28 -8.23 12.15
C ASP A 173 -5.77 -8.17 12.36
N PHE A 174 -5.00 -8.83 11.49
CA PHE A 174 -3.54 -8.80 11.51
C PHE A 174 -2.94 -7.39 11.46
N ILE A 175 -3.44 -6.52 10.58
CA ILE A 175 -2.96 -5.13 10.49
C ILE A 175 -3.43 -4.30 11.68
N SER A 176 -4.71 -4.43 12.07
CA SER A 176 -5.29 -3.65 13.17
C SER A 176 -4.63 -3.94 14.52
N GLU A 177 -4.22 -5.19 14.77
CA GLU A 177 -3.47 -5.60 15.96
C GLU A 177 -2.09 -4.93 16.00
N GLN A 178 -1.38 -4.91 14.87
CA GLN A 178 -0.04 -4.30 14.79
C GLN A 178 -0.04 -2.80 15.06
N ILE A 179 -1.08 -2.08 14.60
CA ILE A 179 -1.20 -0.62 14.77
C ILE A 179 -2.00 -0.21 16.02
N SER A 180 -2.37 -1.18 16.87
CA SER A 180 -3.04 -0.91 18.15
C SER A 180 -2.09 -0.23 19.15
N ALA A 181 -2.62 0.34 20.23
CA ALA A 181 -1.80 1.05 21.23
C ALA A 181 -0.73 0.16 21.89
N GLU A 182 -1.03 -1.13 22.05
CA GLU A 182 -0.11 -2.15 22.57
C GLU A 182 0.50 -3.00 21.43
N GLY A 183 0.23 -2.60 20.19
CA GLY A 183 0.65 -3.31 18.99
C GLY A 183 2.13 -3.11 18.70
N HIS A 184 2.69 -4.07 17.99
CA HIS A 184 4.06 -4.01 17.49
C HIS A 184 4.08 -4.35 16.02
N SER A 185 4.68 -3.46 15.22
CA SER A 185 4.97 -3.73 13.81
C SER A 185 5.80 -5.01 13.67
N GLN A 186 5.38 -5.89 12.75
CA GLN A 186 6.12 -7.09 12.36
C GLN A 186 6.96 -6.88 11.09
N THR A 187 7.24 -5.62 10.72
CA THR A 187 7.92 -5.29 9.46
C THR A 187 9.31 -5.91 9.37
N LEU A 188 10.09 -5.92 10.46
CA LEU A 188 11.41 -6.52 10.47
C LEU A 188 11.36 -8.04 10.28
N GLU A 189 10.37 -8.71 10.87
CA GLU A 189 10.13 -10.14 10.72
C GLU A 189 9.72 -10.48 9.29
N VAL A 190 8.79 -9.71 8.71
CA VAL A 190 8.27 -9.94 7.36
C VAL A 190 9.32 -9.65 6.30
N LEU A 191 9.98 -8.50 6.37
CA LEU A 191 11.00 -8.11 5.39
C LEU A 191 12.30 -8.89 5.58
N GLY A 192 12.69 -9.23 6.81
CA GLY A 192 13.85 -10.06 7.11
C GLY A 192 13.78 -11.43 6.45
N LYS A 193 12.62 -12.08 6.46
CA LYS A 193 12.41 -13.35 5.74
C LYS A 193 12.70 -13.24 4.24
N ARG A 194 12.40 -12.10 3.60
CA ARG A 194 12.59 -11.90 2.15
C ARG A 194 14.06 -11.78 1.75
N ILE A 195 14.90 -11.31 2.67
CA ILE A 195 16.35 -11.13 2.45
C ILE A 195 17.21 -12.06 3.30
N ASN A 196 16.60 -13.09 3.89
CA ASN A 196 17.26 -14.08 4.74
C ASN A 196 18.08 -13.45 5.89
N LYS A 197 17.42 -12.57 6.65
CA LYS A 197 17.97 -11.86 7.81
C LYS A 197 17.02 -11.92 9.00
N THR A 198 17.59 -11.95 10.20
CA THR A 198 16.85 -11.80 11.46
C THR A 198 16.49 -10.34 11.72
N PRO A 199 15.44 -10.05 12.51
CA PRO A 199 15.13 -8.67 12.91
C PRO A 199 16.31 -7.93 13.57
N ALA A 200 17.11 -8.62 14.38
CA ALA A 200 18.28 -8.05 15.03
C ALA A 200 19.39 -7.66 14.03
N GLU A 201 19.65 -8.50 13.02
CA GLU A 201 20.60 -8.15 11.95
C GLU A 201 20.11 -6.94 11.16
N LEU A 202 18.82 -6.87 10.82
CA LEU A 202 18.27 -5.73 10.10
C LEU A 202 18.35 -4.45 10.92
N ARG A 203 18.04 -4.49 12.22
CA ARG A 203 18.19 -3.33 13.11
C ARG A 203 19.63 -2.85 13.12
N ALA A 204 20.59 -3.74 13.31
CA ALA A 204 22.01 -3.39 13.30
C ALA A 204 22.46 -2.77 11.96
N MET A 205 21.88 -3.23 10.83
CA MET A 205 22.14 -2.62 9.53
C MET A 205 21.51 -1.23 9.40
N LEU A 206 20.25 -1.05 9.81
CA LEU A 206 19.57 0.24 9.77
C LEU A 206 20.29 1.30 10.60
N ASP A 207 20.81 0.91 11.76
CA ASP A 207 21.55 1.81 12.66
C ASP A 207 23.00 2.08 12.20
N SER A 208 23.47 1.38 11.16
CA SER A 208 24.83 1.53 10.63
C SER A 208 24.97 2.77 9.75
N GLN A 209 25.93 3.63 10.09
CA GLN A 209 26.26 4.81 9.28
C GLN A 209 26.67 4.46 7.83
N GLU A 210 27.33 3.32 7.63
CA GLU A 210 27.74 2.85 6.30
C GLU A 210 26.51 2.55 5.43
N ILE A 211 25.56 1.76 5.96
CA ILE A 211 24.32 1.41 5.26
C ILE A 211 23.48 2.66 4.97
N GLN A 212 23.38 3.58 5.93
CA GLN A 212 22.68 4.84 5.72
C GLN A 212 23.36 5.68 4.63
N SER A 213 24.69 5.77 4.64
CA SER A 213 25.44 6.49 3.62
C SER A 213 25.26 5.87 2.22
N ASP A 214 25.29 4.54 2.12
CA ASP A 214 25.11 3.84 0.85
C ASP A 214 23.68 3.98 0.31
N LEU A 215 22.67 3.87 1.18
CA LEU A 215 21.27 4.07 0.82
C LEU A 215 21.06 5.49 0.31
N TRP A 216 21.33 6.51 1.14
CA TRP A 216 21.02 7.91 0.82
C TRP A 216 21.96 8.51 -0.22
N GLY A 217 23.16 7.95 -0.40
CA GLY A 217 24.05 8.29 -1.50
C GLY A 217 23.54 7.85 -2.87
N ASN A 218 22.67 6.82 -2.91
CA ASN A 218 22.13 6.29 -4.16
C ASN A 218 20.67 6.66 -4.41
N ILE A 219 19.87 6.68 -3.35
CA ILE A 219 18.45 7.08 -3.33
C ILE A 219 18.36 8.28 -2.41
N THR A 220 18.54 9.48 -2.95
CA THR A 220 18.54 10.70 -2.12
C THR A 220 17.16 10.92 -1.48
N PRO A 221 17.09 11.55 -0.30
CA PRO A 221 15.80 11.94 0.30
C PRO A 221 14.90 12.76 -0.63
N ASP A 222 15.47 13.67 -1.43
CA ASP A 222 14.71 14.48 -2.40
C ASP A 222 14.07 13.63 -3.51
N LEU A 223 14.78 12.61 -3.98
CA LEU A 223 14.26 11.65 -4.95
C LEU A 223 13.09 10.86 -4.34
N LEU A 224 13.26 10.35 -3.12
CA LEU A 224 12.19 9.64 -2.41
C LEU A 224 10.96 10.54 -2.25
N ALA A 225 11.15 11.77 -1.76
CA ALA A 225 10.06 12.73 -1.57
C ALA A 225 9.35 13.10 -2.88
N THR A 226 10.10 13.18 -4.00
CA THR A 226 9.52 13.41 -5.33
C THR A 226 8.63 12.26 -5.75
N VAL A 227 9.09 11.01 -5.60
CA VAL A 227 8.28 9.83 -5.95
C VAL A 227 7.09 9.68 -5.01
N GLU A 228 7.24 9.92 -3.71
CA GLU A 228 6.12 9.88 -2.75
C GLU A 228 5.07 10.96 -3.06
N THR A 229 5.50 12.13 -3.52
CA THR A 229 4.60 13.18 -3.98
C THR A 229 3.82 12.74 -5.21
N SER A 230 4.48 12.11 -6.19
CA SER A 230 3.86 11.54 -7.39
C SER A 230 2.85 10.44 -7.02
N MET A 231 3.26 9.47 -6.21
CA MET A 231 2.41 8.38 -5.71
C MET A 231 1.12 8.92 -5.09
N TYR A 232 1.25 9.89 -4.19
CA TYR A 232 0.12 10.48 -3.49
C TYR A 232 -0.81 11.24 -4.44
N GLN A 233 -0.25 12.09 -5.32
CA GLN A 233 -1.03 12.88 -6.28
C GLN A 233 -1.81 11.97 -7.22
N HIS A 234 -1.13 10.98 -7.80
CA HIS A 234 -1.72 10.05 -8.73
C HIS A 234 -2.80 9.19 -8.06
N ALA A 235 -2.58 8.73 -6.83
CA ALA A 235 -3.59 7.97 -6.09
C ALA A 235 -4.86 8.79 -5.79
N CYS A 236 -4.73 10.07 -5.43
CA CYS A 236 -5.88 10.97 -5.27
C CYS A 236 -6.65 11.15 -6.59
N GLU A 237 -5.92 11.32 -7.70
CA GLU A 237 -6.52 11.48 -9.03
C GLU A 237 -7.28 10.22 -9.47
N GLN A 238 -6.64 9.04 -9.41
CA GLN A 238 -7.27 7.78 -9.82
C GLN A 238 -8.44 7.40 -8.92
N LEU A 239 -8.37 7.68 -7.62
CA LEU A 239 -9.51 7.53 -6.71
C LEU A 239 -10.70 8.37 -7.18
N CYS A 240 -10.49 9.63 -7.55
CA CYS A 240 -11.55 10.51 -8.05
C CYS A 240 -12.09 10.04 -9.40
N VAL A 241 -11.22 9.54 -10.28
CA VAL A 241 -11.62 8.96 -11.57
C VAL A 241 -12.52 7.74 -11.36
N TYR A 242 -12.10 6.76 -10.55
CA TYR A 242 -12.94 5.63 -10.18
C TYR A 242 -14.26 6.08 -9.55
N TRP A 243 -14.21 7.06 -8.64
CA TRP A 243 -15.41 7.56 -7.99
C TRP A 243 -16.42 8.09 -9.00
N ASN A 244 -16.00 8.88 -9.98
CA ASN A 244 -16.88 9.45 -10.99
C ASN A 244 -17.45 8.42 -11.97
N GLU A 245 -16.72 7.32 -12.21
CA GLU A 245 -17.14 6.27 -13.13
C GLU A 245 -18.00 5.18 -12.46
N SER A 246 -17.81 4.95 -11.16
CA SER A 246 -18.59 3.98 -10.39
C SER A 246 -20.04 4.45 -10.17
N GLN A 247 -20.99 3.55 -10.36
CA GLN A 247 -22.42 3.80 -10.22
C GLN A 247 -22.97 2.99 -9.05
N THR A 248 -23.44 3.68 -8.01
CA THR A 248 -24.30 3.13 -6.95
C THR A 248 -25.75 3.19 -7.37
#